data_AF-A0A538DXP5-F1
#
_entry.id   AF-A0A538DXP5-F1
#
_cell.length_a   1.000
_cell.length_b   1.000
_cell.length_c   1.000
_cell.angle_alpha   90.00
_cell.angle_beta   90.00
_cell.angle_gamma   90.00
#
_symmetry.space_group_name_H-M   'P 1'
#
loop_
_entity.id
_entity.type
_entity.pdbx_description
1 polymer ?
#
loop_
_entity_poly.entity_id
_entity_poly.type
_entity_poly.pdbx_seq_one_letter_code
_entity_poly.pdbx_strand_id
1 'polypeptide(L)'
;MVGLARAGGAVAAAREDTDAAVRAFEAGLGLLSGFPLPFEAALLRLGYGTHLRRAGRRKVAAQQLQAALDTFGALGATPYARRAEAELAACGLNPRGRGPAAPSLTAREHAVARLVAEGLTNREIAQRLVVSVKTTEYHLGNVYAKLGVRGRAQLATWLSTRS
;
A
#
# COMPACT_ATOMS: atom_id res chain seq x y z
N MET A 1 -22.57 12.30 -3.01
CA MET A 1 -22.26 11.77 -1.66
C MET A 1 -20.80 11.40 -1.49
N VAL A 2 -20.19 10.64 -2.39
CA VAL A 2 -18.76 10.23 -2.31
C VAL A 2 -17.76 11.40 -2.51
N GLY A 3 -18.10 12.36 -3.38
CA GLY A 3 -17.31 13.60 -3.55
C GLY A 3 -17.29 14.51 -2.30
N LEU A 4 -18.32 14.44 -1.45
CA LEU A 4 -18.43 15.20 -0.20
C LEU A 4 -17.49 14.68 0.90
N ALA A 5 -17.24 13.36 0.95
CA ALA A 5 -16.26 12.78 1.89
C ALA A 5 -14.81 13.15 1.52
N ARG A 6 -14.48 13.19 0.21
CA ARG A 6 -13.20 13.73 -0.27
C ARG A 6 -13.03 15.21 0.02
N ALA A 7 -14.09 16.00 -0.16
CA ALA A 7 -14.08 17.43 0.15
C ALA A 7 -13.93 17.68 1.67
N GLY A 8 -14.61 16.89 2.51
CA GLY A 8 -14.53 17.00 3.98
C GLY A 8 -13.14 16.70 4.54
N GLY A 9 -12.46 15.66 4.04
CA GLY A 9 -11.08 15.35 4.44
C GLY A 9 -10.05 16.39 3.97
N ALA A 10 -10.27 17.00 2.80
CA ALA A 10 -9.44 18.10 2.30
C ALA A 10 -9.67 19.41 3.06
N VAL A 11 -10.90 19.70 3.48
CA VAL A 11 -11.28 20.89 4.25
C VAL A 11 -10.83 20.80 5.72
N ALA A 12 -10.88 19.61 6.34
CA ALA A 12 -10.36 19.41 7.69
C ALA A 12 -8.82 19.49 7.74
N ALA A 13 -8.13 18.93 6.74
CA ALA A 13 -6.68 19.04 6.59
C ALA A 13 -6.19 20.48 6.35
N ALA A 14 -7.08 21.40 5.92
CA ALA A 14 -6.76 22.80 5.68
C ALA A 14 -6.77 23.69 6.95
N ARG A 15 -7.16 23.15 8.12
CA ARG A 15 -7.28 23.91 9.39
C ARG A 15 -6.23 23.58 10.46
N GLU A 16 -5.18 22.84 10.11
CA GLU A 16 -4.05 22.46 11.00
C GLU A 16 -4.39 21.64 12.26
N ASP A 17 -5.67 21.35 12.54
CA ASP A 17 -6.08 20.42 13.60
C ASP A 17 -5.99 18.96 13.11
N THR A 18 -4.88 18.30 13.46
CA THR A 18 -4.60 16.91 13.09
C THR A 18 -5.62 15.93 13.68
N ASP A 19 -6.11 16.18 14.90
CA ASP A 19 -7.02 15.26 15.58
C ASP A 19 -8.44 15.35 14.99
N ALA A 20 -8.89 16.56 14.64
CA ALA A 20 -10.13 16.74 13.90
C ALA A 20 -10.06 16.10 12.51
N ALA A 21 -8.93 16.23 11.80
CA ALA A 21 -8.74 15.59 10.51
C ALA A 21 -8.75 14.06 10.61
N VAL A 22 -8.08 13.48 11.62
CA VAL A 22 -8.10 12.04 11.92
C VAL A 22 -9.54 11.55 12.12
N ARG A 23 -10.31 12.20 12.99
CA ARG A 23 -11.72 11.83 13.25
C ARG A 23 -12.56 11.88 11.98
N ALA A 24 -12.37 12.90 11.14
CA ALA A 24 -13.09 13.02 9.87
C ALA A 24 -12.75 11.91 8.87
N PHE A 25 -11.48 11.54 8.74
CA PHE A 25 -11.06 10.43 7.89
C PHE A 25 -11.60 9.08 8.39
N GLU A 26 -11.54 8.84 9.70
CA GLU A 26 -12.06 7.61 10.31
C GLU A 26 -13.58 7.50 10.16
N ALA A 27 -14.32 8.59 10.40
CA ALA A 27 -15.76 8.64 10.17
C ALA A 27 -16.10 8.36 8.70
N GLY A 28 -15.38 8.96 7.75
CA GLY A 28 -15.57 8.71 6.32
C GLY A 28 -15.30 7.25 5.92
N LEU A 29 -14.26 6.62 6.48
CA LEU A 29 -13.97 5.21 6.27
C LEU A 29 -15.05 4.31 6.90
N GLY A 30 -15.56 4.69 8.07
CA GLY A 30 -16.68 4.02 8.72
C GLY A 30 -17.94 4.04 7.87
N LEU A 31 -18.30 5.19 7.29
CA LEU A 31 -19.43 5.33 6.38
C LEU A 31 -19.29 4.46 5.13
N LEU A 32 -18.09 4.36 4.57
CA LEU A 32 -17.83 3.57 3.37
C LEU A 32 -17.78 2.05 3.64
N SER A 33 -17.63 1.62 4.90
CA SER A 33 -17.51 0.19 5.23
C SER A 33 -18.75 -0.65 4.87
N GLY A 34 -19.92 -0.02 4.79
CA GLY A 34 -21.17 -0.66 4.37
C GLY A 34 -21.42 -0.70 2.86
N PHE A 35 -20.53 -0.14 2.04
CA PHE A 35 -20.72 -0.01 0.60
C PHE A 35 -19.57 -0.63 -0.20
N PRO A 36 -19.84 -1.27 -1.36
CA PRO A 36 -18.81 -1.84 -2.23
C PRO A 36 -18.15 -0.75 -3.10
N LEU A 37 -17.55 0.25 -2.44
CA LEU A 37 -16.88 1.40 -3.06
C LEU A 37 -15.36 1.38 -2.77
N PRO A 38 -14.64 0.36 -3.26
CA PRO A 38 -13.23 0.16 -2.91
C PRO A 38 -12.33 1.28 -3.42
N PHE A 39 -12.64 1.86 -4.59
CA PHE A 39 -11.85 2.94 -5.16
C PHE A 39 -11.90 4.19 -4.28
N GLU A 40 -13.07 4.51 -3.73
CA GLU A 40 -13.26 5.73 -2.97
C GLU A 40 -12.80 5.59 -1.52
N ALA A 41 -12.91 4.39 -0.96
CA ALA A 41 -12.21 4.04 0.27
C ALA A 41 -10.68 4.20 0.10
N ALA A 42 -10.11 3.75 -1.02
CA ALA A 42 -8.68 3.89 -1.30
C ALA A 42 -8.26 5.35 -1.47
N LEU A 43 -9.06 6.19 -2.14
CA LEU A 43 -8.82 7.63 -2.25
C LEU A 43 -8.83 8.31 -0.88
N LEU A 44 -9.76 7.94 0.00
CA LEU A 44 -9.85 8.48 1.34
C LEU A 44 -8.63 8.07 2.19
N ARG A 45 -8.20 6.81 2.11
CA ARG A 45 -6.98 6.30 2.77
C ARG A 45 -5.71 6.99 2.26
N LEU A 46 -5.62 7.27 0.96
CA LEU A 46 -4.51 8.02 0.39
C LEU A 46 -4.41 9.42 1.00
N GLY A 47 -5.54 10.14 1.07
CA GLY A 47 -5.62 11.44 1.73
C GLY A 47 -5.25 11.39 3.22
N TYR A 48 -5.81 10.41 3.94
CA TYR A 48 -5.56 10.22 5.37
C TYR A 48 -4.07 9.96 5.65
N GLY A 49 -3.48 9.03 4.90
CA GLY A 49 -2.07 8.69 5.01
C GLY A 49 -1.14 9.85 4.70
N THR A 50 -1.41 10.62 3.64
CA THR A 50 -0.63 11.84 3.32
C THR A 50 -0.71 12.88 4.43
N HIS A 51 -1.89 13.10 5.01
CA HIS A 51 -2.05 14.03 6.14
C HIS A 51 -1.27 13.56 7.37
N LEU A 52 -1.44 12.30 7.78
CA LEU A 52 -0.70 11.71 8.91
C LEU A 52 0.81 11.79 8.73
N ARG A 53 1.32 11.60 7.50
CA ARG A 53 2.75 11.71 7.19
C ARG A 53 3.24 13.14 7.43
N ARG A 54 2.50 14.14 6.97
CA ARG A 54 2.81 15.57 7.17
C ARG A 54 2.77 15.95 8.65
N ALA A 55 1.85 15.36 9.42
CA ALA A 55 1.74 15.52 10.87
C ALA A 55 2.77 14.68 11.67
N GLY A 56 3.74 14.02 11.03
CA GLY A 56 4.79 13.24 11.71
C GLY A 56 4.34 11.85 12.23
N ARG A 57 3.06 11.48 12.09
CA ARG A 57 2.51 10.16 12.49
C ARG A 57 2.83 9.05 11.48
N ARG A 58 4.11 8.91 11.14
CA ARG A 58 4.62 8.11 10.03
C ARG A 58 4.15 6.65 10.04
N LYS A 59 4.06 6.01 11.22
CA LYS A 59 3.69 4.58 11.32
C LYS A 59 2.24 4.34 10.90
N VAL A 60 1.34 5.18 11.39
CA VAL A 60 -0.08 5.13 11.03
C VAL A 60 -0.28 5.58 9.59
N ALA A 61 0.48 6.58 9.13
CA ALA A 61 0.49 7.01 7.73
C ALA A 61 0.83 5.85 6.79
N ALA A 62 1.91 5.13 7.07
CA ALA A 62 2.36 4.00 6.26
C ALA A 62 1.29 2.89 6.17
N GLN A 63 0.57 2.61 7.26
CA GLN A 63 -0.52 1.63 7.27
C GLN A 63 -1.66 2.04 6.32
N GLN A 64 -2.08 3.32 6.37
CA GLN A 64 -3.15 3.82 5.49
C GLN A 64 -2.73 3.84 4.02
N LEU A 65 -1.49 4.29 3.76
CA LEU A 65 -0.93 4.34 2.40
C LEU A 65 -0.74 2.95 1.80
N GLN A 66 -0.33 1.96 2.60
CA GLN A 66 -0.25 0.57 2.16
C GLN A 66 -1.64 0.02 1.78
N ALA A 67 -2.65 0.25 2.61
CA ALA A 67 -4.01 -0.21 2.32
C ALA A 67 -4.59 0.48 1.06
N ALA A 68 -4.30 1.77 0.84
CA ALA A 68 -4.65 2.47 -0.39
C ALA A 68 -3.93 1.86 -1.60
N LEU A 69 -2.62 1.63 -1.50
CA LEU A 69 -1.80 1.02 -2.54
C LEU A 69 -2.32 -0.36 -2.95
N ASP A 70 -2.59 -1.24 -1.99
CA ASP A 70 -3.10 -2.58 -2.23
C ASP A 70 -4.45 -2.53 -2.96
N THR A 71 -5.33 -1.62 -2.57
CA THR A 71 -6.66 -1.45 -3.19
C THR A 71 -6.56 -0.88 -4.60
N PHE A 72 -5.74 0.15 -4.83
CA PHE A 72 -5.50 0.65 -6.18
C PHE A 72 -4.84 -0.38 -7.09
N GLY A 73 -3.92 -1.18 -6.55
CA GLY A 73 -3.32 -2.31 -7.25
C GLY A 73 -4.35 -3.37 -7.64
N ALA A 74 -5.26 -3.74 -6.74
CA ALA A 74 -6.35 -4.67 -7.00
C ALA A 74 -7.31 -4.18 -8.10
N LEU A 75 -7.58 -2.87 -8.13
CA LEU A 75 -8.43 -2.22 -9.12
C LEU A 75 -7.72 -1.91 -10.45
N GLY A 76 -6.40 -2.14 -10.56
CA GLY A 76 -5.61 -1.75 -11.72
C GLY A 76 -5.49 -0.23 -11.91
N ALA A 77 -5.73 0.56 -10.86
CA ALA A 77 -5.69 2.01 -10.85
C ALA A 77 -4.24 2.54 -10.76
N THR A 78 -3.42 2.23 -11.77
CA THR A 78 -1.97 2.42 -11.77
C THR A 78 -1.49 3.83 -11.36
N PRO A 79 -2.10 4.95 -11.84
CA PRO A 79 -1.65 6.29 -11.44
C PRO A 79 -1.81 6.53 -9.92
N TYR A 80 -2.87 6.00 -9.33
CA TYR A 80 -3.15 6.13 -7.90
C TYR A 80 -2.27 5.21 -7.06
N ALA A 81 -2.01 3.98 -7.54
CA ALA A 81 -1.06 3.06 -6.92
C ALA A 81 0.34 3.69 -6.84
N ARG A 82 0.87 4.22 -7.95
CA ARG A 82 2.17 4.92 -7.97
C ARG A 82 2.22 6.10 -7.00
N ARG A 83 1.14 6.86 -6.88
CA ARG A 83 1.06 7.97 -5.92
C ARG A 83 1.09 7.47 -4.47
N ALA A 84 0.34 6.42 -4.15
CA ALA A 84 0.34 5.82 -2.81
C ALA A 84 1.73 5.26 -2.45
N GLU A 85 2.41 4.65 -3.41
CA GLU A 85 3.78 4.15 -3.26
C GLU A 85 4.78 5.27 -2.97
N ALA A 86 4.72 6.39 -3.70
CA ALA A 86 5.58 7.55 -3.46
C ALA A 86 5.37 8.15 -2.06
N GLU A 87 4.12 8.30 -1.63
CA GLU A 87 3.79 8.79 -0.29
C GLU A 87 4.24 7.81 0.81
N LEU A 88 4.13 6.50 0.56
CA LEU A 88 4.59 5.45 1.48
C LEU A 88 6.11 5.48 1.64
N ALA A 89 6.85 5.60 0.53
CA ALA A 89 8.30 5.75 0.54
C ALA A 89 8.72 7.01 1.31
N ALA A 90 8.00 8.12 1.12
CA ALA A 90 8.23 9.38 1.84
C ALA A 90 7.97 9.31 3.35
N CYS A 91 7.34 8.23 3.86
CA CYS A 91 7.25 8.01 5.31
C CYS A 91 8.62 7.65 5.92
N GLY A 92 9.59 7.19 5.12
CA GLY A 92 10.94 6.85 5.58
C GLY A 92 10.99 5.74 6.64
N LEU A 93 9.87 5.06 6.88
CA LEU A 93 9.79 3.95 7.81
C LEU A 93 10.17 2.69 7.06
N ASN A 94 11.39 2.24 7.32
CA ASN A 94 11.73 0.85 7.12
C ASN A 94 10.87 0.04 8.13
N PRO A 95 9.90 -0.79 7.69
CA PRO A 95 8.96 -1.44 8.61
C PRO A 95 9.60 -2.36 9.65
N ARG A 96 10.90 -2.68 9.54
CA ARG A 96 11.63 -3.44 10.55
C ARG A 96 13.05 -2.90 10.70
N GLY A 97 13.34 -2.30 11.85
CA GLY A 97 14.71 -1.97 12.23
C GLY A 97 15.56 -3.22 12.35
N ARG A 98 16.52 -3.40 11.44
CA ARG A 98 17.81 -4.08 11.68
C ARG A 98 18.78 -3.79 10.53
N GLY A 99 19.87 -3.07 10.85
CA GLY A 99 21.11 -3.02 10.06
C GLY A 99 21.01 -2.33 8.69
N PRO A 100 22.15 -2.19 7.97
CA PRO A 100 22.25 -1.45 6.71
C PRO A 100 21.33 -2.12 5.68
N ALA A 101 20.13 -1.56 5.53
CA ALA A 101 19.00 -2.36 5.16
C ALA A 101 18.95 -2.60 3.65
N ALA A 102 18.93 -3.89 3.29
CA ALA A 102 18.32 -4.32 2.05
C ALA A 102 16.94 -3.64 1.91
N PRO A 103 16.56 -3.19 0.70
CA PRO A 103 15.30 -2.49 0.47
C PRO A 103 14.12 -3.32 0.98
N SER A 104 13.43 -2.79 2.00
CA SER A 104 12.36 -3.53 2.66
C SER A 104 11.14 -3.62 1.76
N LEU A 105 10.74 -4.85 1.47
CA LEU A 105 9.47 -5.13 0.83
C LEU A 105 8.31 -4.73 1.75
N THR A 106 7.21 -4.30 1.15
CA THR A 106 5.93 -4.13 1.86
C THR A 106 5.38 -5.48 2.30
N ALA A 107 4.38 -5.51 3.18
CA ALA A 107 3.74 -6.77 3.59
C ALA A 107 3.16 -7.55 2.40
N ARG A 108 2.57 -6.83 1.42
CA ARG A 108 1.98 -7.42 0.22
C ARG A 108 3.04 -7.96 -0.74
N GLU A 109 4.11 -7.20 -0.95
CA GLU A 109 5.29 -7.63 -1.71
C GLU A 109 5.97 -8.84 -1.08
N HIS A 110 6.09 -8.88 0.25
CA HIS A 110 6.59 -10.05 0.98
C HIS A 110 5.71 -11.27 0.77
N ALA A 111 4.39 -11.12 0.86
CA ALA A 111 3.46 -12.22 0.64
C ALA A 111 3.57 -12.78 -0.78
N VAL A 112 3.61 -11.91 -1.79
CA VAL A 112 3.82 -12.30 -3.19
C VAL A 112 5.17 -12.98 -3.37
N ALA A 113 6.26 -12.39 -2.86
CA ALA A 113 7.61 -12.93 -3.00
C ALA A 113 7.77 -14.31 -2.35
N ARG A 114 7.14 -14.55 -1.20
CA ARG A 114 7.11 -15.87 -0.55
C ARG A 114 6.41 -16.93 -1.41
N LEU A 115 5.22 -16.63 -1.91
CA LEU A 115 4.47 -17.57 -2.75
C LEU A 115 5.21 -17.87 -4.07
N VAL A 116 5.99 -16.90 -4.57
CA VAL A 116 6.90 -17.12 -5.70
C VAL A 116 8.01 -18.13 -5.34
N ALA A 117 8.63 -17.98 -4.17
CA ALA A 117 9.65 -18.93 -3.70
C ALA A 117 9.08 -20.34 -3.47
N GLU A 118 7.80 -20.45 -3.11
CA GLU A 118 7.05 -21.72 -3.01
C GLU A 118 6.70 -22.32 -4.39
N GLY A 119 7.02 -21.66 -5.50
CA GLY A 119 6.83 -22.19 -6.86
C GLY A 119 5.51 -21.80 -7.53
N LEU A 120 4.62 -21.03 -6.86
CA LEU A 120 3.30 -20.70 -7.40
C LEU A 120 3.36 -19.69 -8.56
N THR A 121 2.64 -19.96 -9.65
CA THR A 121 2.44 -19.05 -10.78
C THR A 121 1.71 -17.77 -10.39
N ASN A 122 1.80 -16.71 -11.20
CA ASN A 122 1.09 -15.46 -10.93
C ASN A 122 -0.44 -15.66 -10.80
N ARG A 123 -1.00 -16.63 -11.54
CA ARG A 123 -2.42 -16.99 -11.48
C ARG A 123 -2.79 -17.65 -10.16
N GLU A 124 -1.99 -18.60 -9.68
CA GLU A 124 -2.20 -19.25 -8.38
C GLU A 124 -2.00 -18.27 -7.22
N ILE A 125 -0.99 -17.40 -7.31
CA ILE A 125 -0.77 -16.33 -6.33
C ILE A 125 -1.97 -15.39 -6.31
N ALA A 126 -2.44 -14.96 -7.48
CA ALA A 126 -3.60 -14.09 -7.62
C ALA A 126 -4.84 -14.71 -6.98
N GLN A 127 -5.09 -16.00 -7.22
CA GLN A 127 -6.19 -16.73 -6.57
C GLN A 127 -6.01 -16.81 -5.05
N ARG A 128 -4.84 -17.20 -4.57
CA ARG A 128 -4.56 -17.39 -3.14
C ARG A 128 -4.61 -16.08 -2.34
N LEU A 129 -4.21 -14.99 -2.98
CA LEU A 129 -4.23 -13.65 -2.40
C LEU A 129 -5.52 -12.87 -2.71
N VAL A 130 -6.46 -13.47 -3.46
CA VAL A 130 -7.73 -12.87 -3.89
C VAL A 130 -7.53 -11.51 -4.58
N VAL A 131 -6.67 -11.50 -5.60
CA VAL A 131 -6.37 -10.32 -6.45
C VAL A 131 -6.31 -10.70 -7.92
N SER A 132 -6.19 -9.71 -8.81
CA SER A 132 -5.97 -9.96 -10.22
C SER A 132 -4.52 -10.41 -10.49
N VAL A 133 -4.32 -11.14 -11.60
CA VAL A 133 -2.96 -11.51 -12.08
C VAL A 133 -2.11 -10.26 -12.30
N LYS A 134 -2.70 -9.20 -12.86
CA LYS A 134 -2.03 -7.91 -13.10
C LYS A 134 -1.56 -7.24 -11.79
N THR A 135 -2.30 -7.43 -10.70
CA THR A 135 -1.90 -6.94 -9.37
C THR A 135 -0.70 -7.72 -8.84
N THR A 136 -0.70 -9.05 -9.01
CA THR A 136 0.46 -9.89 -8.65
C THR A 136 1.70 -9.48 -9.48
N GLU A 137 1.54 -9.24 -10.78
CA GLU A 137 2.62 -8.76 -11.66
C GLU A 137 3.16 -7.40 -11.25
N TYR A 138 2.27 -6.47 -10.87
CA TYR A 138 2.67 -5.17 -10.34
C TYR A 138 3.53 -5.30 -9.09
N HIS A 139 3.08 -6.10 -8.11
CA HIS A 139 3.86 -6.35 -6.89
C HIS A 139 5.19 -7.03 -7.20
N LEU A 140 5.23 -7.98 -8.16
CA LEU A 140 6.48 -8.61 -8.58
C LEU A 140 7.45 -7.62 -9.22
N GLY A 141 6.98 -6.72 -10.07
CA GLY A 141 7.80 -5.65 -10.65
C GLY A 141 8.47 -4.79 -9.58
N ASN A 142 7.70 -4.41 -8.55
CA ASN A 142 8.22 -3.64 -7.42
C ASN A 142 9.20 -4.46 -6.57
N VAL A 143 8.93 -5.74 -6.31
CA VAL A 143 9.85 -6.65 -5.61
C VAL A 143 11.17 -6.76 -6.36
N TYR A 144 11.12 -6.95 -7.68
CA TYR A 144 12.32 -7.07 -8.51
C TYR A 144 13.15 -5.79 -8.49
N ALA A 145 12.50 -4.63 -8.68
CA ALA A 145 13.16 -3.33 -8.63
C ALA A 145 13.80 -3.06 -7.26
N LYS A 146 13.07 -3.37 -6.18
CA LYS A 146 13.58 -3.22 -4.81
C LYS A 146 14.78 -4.13 -4.59
N LEU A 147 14.64 -5.43 -4.78
CA LEU A 147 15.69 -6.39 -4.45
C LEU A 147 16.85 -6.43 -5.45
N GLY A 148 16.76 -5.70 -6.57
CA GLY A 148 17.77 -5.70 -7.64
C GLY A 148 17.85 -7.04 -8.39
N VAL A 149 16.79 -7.83 -8.37
CA VAL A 149 16.73 -9.15 -9.02
C VAL A 149 16.03 -9.05 -10.37
N ARG A 150 16.50 -9.81 -11.36
CA ARG A 150 16.03 -9.73 -12.76
C ARG A 150 14.87 -10.67 -13.09
N GLY A 151 14.39 -11.42 -12.11
CA GLY A 151 13.25 -12.29 -12.32
C GLY A 151 13.04 -13.34 -11.24
N ARG A 152 12.08 -14.22 -11.53
CA ARG A 152 11.52 -15.19 -10.60
C ARG A 152 12.55 -16.13 -9.97
N ALA A 153 13.45 -16.68 -10.78
CA ALA A 153 14.49 -17.60 -10.31
C ALA A 153 15.45 -16.90 -9.34
N GLN A 154 15.92 -15.69 -9.69
CA GLN A 154 16.77 -14.90 -8.80
C GLN A 154 16.04 -14.48 -7.52
N LEU A 155 14.74 -14.19 -7.58
CA LEU A 155 13.96 -13.90 -6.39
C LEU A 155 13.89 -15.10 -5.43
N ALA A 156 13.64 -16.30 -5.97
CA ALA A 156 13.61 -17.53 -5.17
C ALA A 156 14.96 -17.81 -4.51
N THR A 157 16.07 -17.68 -5.28
CA THR A 157 17.42 -17.82 -4.73
C THR A 157 17.70 -16.77 -3.65
N TRP A 158 17.38 -15.50 -3.90
CA TRP A 158 17.61 -14.40 -2.95
C TRP A 158 16.93 -14.63 -1.61
N LEU A 159 15.71 -15.19 -1.61
CA LEU A 159 14.97 -15.52 -0.39
C LEU A 159 15.57 -16.72 0.35
N SER A 160 16.03 -17.74 -0.37
CA SER A 160 16.64 -18.94 0.23
C SER A 160 17.95 -18.66 0.95
N THR A 161 18.76 -17.69 0.47
CA THR A 161 20.05 -17.31 1.09
C THR A 161 19.89 -16.49 2.38
N ARG A 162 18.68 -16.03 2.71
CA ARG A 162 18.38 -15.17 3.87
C ARG A 162 17.39 -15.80 4.85
N SER A 163 17.05 -17.07 4.65
CA SER A 163 16.16 -17.88 5.50
C SER A 163 16.90 -18.49 6.67
#